data_AF-A0A953E8Z4-F1
#
_entry.id   AF-A0A953E8Z4-F1
#
_cell.length_a   1.000
_cell.length_b   1.000
_cell.length_c   1.000
_cell.angle_alpha   90.00
_cell.angle_beta   90.00
_cell.angle_gamma   90.00
#
_symmetry.space_group_name_H-M   'P 1'
#
loop_
_entity.id
_entity.type
_entity.pdbx_description
1 polymer ?
#
loop_
_entity_poly.entity_id
_entity_poly.type
_entity_poly.pdbx_seq_one_letter_code
_entity_poly.pdbx_strand_id
1 'polypeptide(L)'
;MARIQGSLWEGVALRRTRAGADPDAPPRPVALPAAWEDEAAAALAALVPGQGPVSLPRAAEGWIARVTKGGLRAGILDEAAAQHLAEALRALLLTRRGCPGAEVWRGDAKAEPRFVLNLPAFLEPEGGFDIEGYVEACAIGIRTLDCLTGAKASRLRLGFADLAGLLAALGLAYDSPGARATAGAIAAVTRGAAEAESGRIAERLGAREPVALLWPAPPAETPVPGLAEAARAALDEAAASPGLRHSALIALAPPDAA
;
A
#
# COMPACT_ATOMS: atom_id res chain seq x y z
N MET A 1 -2.78 -8.24 -26.88
CA MET A 1 -2.87 -8.68 -25.48
C MET A 1 -4.28 -9.17 -25.26
N ALA A 2 -4.45 -10.36 -24.71
CA ALA A 2 -5.77 -10.80 -24.25
C ALA A 2 -6.29 -9.80 -23.22
N ARG A 3 -7.54 -9.35 -23.34
CA ARG A 3 -8.20 -8.54 -22.31
C ARG A 3 -8.31 -9.40 -21.05
N ILE A 4 -8.01 -8.81 -19.89
CA ILE A 4 -8.18 -9.48 -18.59
C ILE A 4 -9.64 -9.30 -18.21
N GLN A 5 -10.46 -10.27 -18.62
CA GLN A 5 -11.91 -10.12 -18.55
C GLN A 5 -12.43 -10.19 -17.11
N GLY A 6 -13.55 -9.52 -16.83
CA GLY A 6 -14.21 -9.53 -15.52
C GLY A 6 -13.40 -8.88 -14.40
N SER A 7 -12.66 -7.82 -14.70
CA SER A 7 -11.86 -7.07 -13.71
C SER A 7 -11.86 -5.58 -14.03
N LEU A 8 -11.44 -4.73 -13.08
CA LEU A 8 -11.29 -3.28 -13.30
C LEU A 8 -10.47 -2.92 -14.55
N TRP A 9 -9.58 -3.81 -15.02
CA TRP A 9 -8.80 -3.58 -16.22
C TRP A 9 -9.63 -3.43 -17.50
N GLU A 10 -10.85 -3.98 -17.56
CA GLU A 10 -11.70 -3.87 -18.75
C GLU A 10 -12.11 -2.43 -19.07
N GLY A 11 -12.30 -1.60 -18.05
CA GLY A 11 -12.66 -0.19 -18.19
C GLY A 11 -11.47 0.74 -18.45
N VAL A 12 -10.24 0.23 -18.41
CA VAL A 12 -9.03 1.07 -18.44
C VAL A 12 -8.50 1.19 -19.86
N ALA A 13 -8.58 2.40 -20.42
CA ALA A 13 -7.90 2.72 -21.68
C ALA A 13 -6.38 2.68 -21.48
N LEU A 14 -5.67 1.94 -22.34
CA LEU A 14 -4.21 1.82 -22.29
C LEU A 14 -3.56 2.58 -23.44
N ARG A 15 -2.51 3.33 -23.14
CA ARG A 15 -1.59 3.89 -24.14
C ARG A 15 -0.33 3.03 -24.25
N ARG A 16 0.34 3.11 -25.39
CA ARG A 16 1.65 2.47 -25.63
C ARG A 16 2.71 3.54 -25.80
N THR A 17 3.82 3.36 -25.12
CA THR A 17 5.00 4.21 -25.23
C THR A 17 6.26 3.34 -25.18
N ARG A 18 7.43 3.97 -25.30
CA ARG A 18 8.71 3.32 -25.04
C ARG A 18 9.39 4.02 -23.87
N ALA A 19 9.88 3.24 -22.91
CA ALA A 19 10.59 3.78 -21.75
C ALA A 19 11.75 2.86 -21.34
N GLY A 20 12.84 3.44 -20.86
CA GLY A 20 13.94 2.75 -20.19
C GLY A 20 13.71 2.71 -18.67
N ALA A 21 14.49 1.90 -17.96
CA ALA A 21 14.47 1.87 -16.50
C ALA A 21 15.11 3.13 -15.87
N ASP A 22 15.95 3.82 -16.63
CA ASP A 22 16.61 5.08 -16.33
C ASP A 22 16.90 5.80 -17.67
N PRO A 23 17.40 7.05 -17.67
CA PRO A 23 17.68 7.81 -18.90
C PRO A 23 18.70 7.16 -19.85
N ASP A 24 19.58 6.29 -19.34
CA ASP A 24 20.65 5.65 -20.10
C ASP A 24 20.28 4.23 -20.58
N ALA A 25 19.23 3.63 -20.00
CA ALA A 25 18.78 2.30 -20.33
C ALA A 25 18.07 2.23 -21.70
N PRO A 26 18.27 1.15 -22.49
CA PRO A 26 17.62 0.99 -23.78
C PRO A 26 16.09 0.93 -23.60
N PRO A 27 15.31 1.74 -24.33
CA PRO A 27 13.88 1.82 -24.10
C PRO A 27 13.16 0.60 -24.67
N ARG A 28 12.23 0.04 -23.89
CA ARG A 28 11.39 -1.11 -24.26
C ARG A 28 9.92 -0.69 -24.44
N PRO A 29 9.09 -1.45 -25.17
CA PRO A 29 7.67 -1.15 -25.26
C PRO A 29 6.97 -1.29 -23.91
N VAL A 30 6.22 -0.26 -23.50
CA VAL A 30 5.44 -0.20 -22.25
C VAL A 30 3.97 0.11 -22.57
N ALA A 31 3.05 -0.61 -21.91
CA ALA A 31 1.62 -0.33 -21.98
C ALA A 31 1.04 -0.07 -20.59
N LEU A 32 0.47 1.12 -20.38
CA LEU A 32 -0.05 1.62 -19.09
C LEU A 32 -1.33 2.45 -19.32
N PRO A 33 -2.09 2.81 -18.25
CA PRO A 33 -3.28 3.64 -18.38
C PRO A 33 -3.02 4.92 -19.16
N ALA A 34 -3.94 5.29 -20.05
CA ALA A 34 -3.78 6.41 -20.95
C ALA A 34 -3.62 7.77 -20.23
N ALA A 35 -4.19 7.89 -19.03
CA ALA A 35 -4.10 9.07 -18.19
C ALA A 35 -2.78 9.19 -17.40
N TRP A 36 -1.92 8.16 -17.41
CA TRP A 36 -0.66 8.18 -16.65
C TRP A 36 0.48 8.74 -17.50
N GLU A 37 1.32 9.55 -16.86
CA GLU A 37 2.49 10.25 -17.39
C GLU A 37 3.64 9.32 -17.83
N ASP A 38 4.64 9.85 -18.53
CA ASP A 38 5.75 9.05 -19.09
C ASP A 38 6.70 8.55 -18.01
N GLU A 39 6.82 9.28 -16.90
CA GLU A 39 7.56 8.88 -15.71
C GLU A 39 6.99 7.57 -15.14
N ALA A 40 5.67 7.38 -15.17
CA ALA A 40 5.05 6.11 -14.77
C ALA A 40 5.42 4.95 -15.71
N ALA A 41 5.68 5.23 -16.99
CA ALA A 41 6.16 4.22 -17.93
C ALA A 41 7.61 3.82 -17.65
N ALA A 42 8.47 4.79 -17.31
CA ALA A 42 9.85 4.55 -16.88
C ALA A 42 9.90 3.78 -15.56
N ALA A 43 9.09 4.19 -14.57
CA ALA A 43 8.97 3.49 -13.29
C ALA A 43 8.52 2.03 -13.47
N LEU A 44 7.55 1.75 -14.37
CA LEU A 44 7.14 0.38 -14.68
C LEU A 44 8.27 -0.43 -15.36
N ALA A 45 9.05 0.20 -16.25
CA ALA A 45 10.21 -0.45 -16.86
C ALA A 45 11.31 -0.79 -15.84
N ALA A 46 11.50 0.06 -14.82
CA ALA A 46 12.44 -0.17 -13.71
C ALA A 46 11.94 -1.24 -12.71
N LEU A 47 10.64 -1.25 -12.41
CA LEU A 47 10.03 -2.24 -11.52
C LEU A 47 10.07 -3.65 -12.10
N VAL A 48 9.84 -3.78 -13.41
CA VAL A 48 9.78 -5.06 -14.12
C VAL A 48 10.93 -5.17 -15.13
N PRO A 49 12.15 -5.55 -14.69
CA PRO A 49 13.32 -5.57 -15.55
C PRO A 49 13.18 -6.56 -16.70
N GLY A 50 13.90 -6.31 -17.79
CA GLY A 50 13.90 -7.15 -19.00
C GLY A 50 13.88 -6.33 -20.29
N GLN A 51 13.96 -7.01 -21.43
CA GLN A 51 14.08 -6.39 -22.76
C GLN A 51 12.80 -6.48 -23.62
N GLY A 52 11.85 -7.36 -23.25
CA GLY A 52 10.61 -7.57 -24.01
C GLY A 52 9.55 -6.47 -23.76
N PRO A 53 8.35 -6.53 -24.36
CA PRO A 53 7.27 -5.61 -23.99
C PRO A 53 6.80 -5.85 -22.53
N VAL A 54 6.42 -4.78 -21.81
CA VAL A 54 5.75 -4.86 -20.50
C VAL A 54 4.40 -4.16 -20.54
N SER A 55 3.43 -4.66 -19.79
CA SER A 55 2.15 -4.02 -19.61
C SER A 55 1.75 -4.02 -18.14
N LEU A 56 1.28 -2.88 -17.65
CA LEU A 56 0.88 -2.70 -16.25
C LEU A 56 -0.15 -3.76 -15.81
N PRO A 57 -1.30 -3.95 -16.48
CA PRO A 57 -2.26 -5.00 -16.09
C PRO A 57 -1.64 -6.38 -15.96
N ARG A 58 -0.82 -6.81 -16.92
CA ARG A 58 -0.22 -8.15 -16.91
C ARG A 58 0.82 -8.30 -15.80
N ALA A 59 1.63 -7.27 -15.58
CA ALA A 59 2.60 -7.26 -14.49
C ALA A 59 1.89 -7.27 -13.12
N ALA A 60 0.82 -6.48 -12.98
CA ALA A 60 0.01 -6.40 -11.79
C ALA A 60 -0.67 -7.73 -11.43
N GLU A 61 -1.37 -8.34 -12.38
CA GLU A 61 -2.01 -9.65 -12.17
C GLU A 61 -1.00 -10.74 -11.77
N GLY A 62 0.25 -10.63 -12.23
CA GLY A 62 1.31 -11.56 -11.85
C GLY A 62 1.61 -11.59 -10.36
N TRP A 63 1.58 -10.44 -9.67
CA TRP A 63 1.73 -10.40 -8.21
C TRP A 63 0.40 -10.53 -7.47
N ILE A 64 -0.71 -9.98 -7.98
CA ILE A 64 -2.04 -10.16 -7.38
C ILE A 64 -2.39 -11.65 -7.27
N ALA A 65 -2.16 -12.42 -8.34
CA ALA A 65 -2.40 -13.87 -8.32
C ALA A 65 -1.50 -14.62 -7.33
N ARG A 66 -0.28 -14.11 -7.03
CA ARG A 66 0.59 -14.71 -6.01
C ARG A 66 0.08 -14.42 -4.60
N VAL A 67 -0.40 -13.20 -4.36
CA VAL A 67 -1.02 -12.81 -3.09
C VAL A 67 -2.23 -13.71 -2.82
N THR A 68 -3.19 -13.76 -3.73
CA THR A 68 -4.44 -14.51 -3.51
C THR A 68 -4.22 -16.01 -3.39
N LYS A 69 -3.38 -16.60 -4.25
CA LYS A 69 -3.01 -18.03 -4.12
C LYS A 69 -2.26 -18.33 -2.83
N GLY A 70 -1.40 -17.41 -2.37
CA GLY A 70 -0.71 -17.51 -1.09
C GLY A 70 -1.71 -17.55 0.07
N GLY A 71 -2.66 -16.62 0.07
CA GLY A 71 -3.73 -16.55 1.07
C GLY A 71 -4.62 -17.79 1.11
N LEU A 72 -5.08 -18.27 -0.05
CA LEU A 72 -5.89 -19.49 -0.17
C LEU A 72 -5.12 -20.72 0.35
N ARG A 73 -3.86 -20.90 -0.09
CA ARG A 73 -3.03 -22.05 0.33
C ARG A 73 -2.77 -22.05 1.84
N ALA A 74 -2.61 -20.88 2.44
CA ALA A 74 -2.37 -20.74 3.86
C ALA A 74 -3.66 -20.79 4.71
N GLY A 75 -4.84 -20.89 4.09
CA GLY A 75 -6.13 -20.81 4.78
C GLY A 75 -6.45 -19.42 5.34
N ILE A 76 -5.74 -18.39 4.87
CA ILE A 76 -5.93 -16.99 5.27
C ILE A 76 -7.12 -16.37 4.52
N LEU A 77 -7.45 -16.88 3.34
CA LEU A 77 -8.58 -16.40 2.54
C LEU A 77 -9.42 -17.60 2.12
N ASP A 78 -10.73 -17.38 2.00
CA ASP A 78 -11.58 -18.18 1.13
C ASP A 78 -11.62 -17.57 -0.28
N GLU A 79 -12.35 -18.20 -1.20
CA GLU A 79 -12.44 -17.75 -2.60
C GLU A 79 -13.06 -16.36 -2.74
N ALA A 80 -14.07 -16.03 -1.91
CA ALA A 80 -14.75 -14.73 -1.96
C ALA A 80 -13.81 -13.61 -1.45
N ALA A 81 -13.13 -13.83 -0.33
CA ALA A 81 -12.15 -12.91 0.21
C ALA A 81 -10.94 -12.74 -0.72
N ALA A 82 -10.52 -13.79 -1.42
CA ALA A 82 -9.48 -13.72 -2.43
C ALA A 82 -9.88 -12.86 -3.64
N GLN A 83 -11.12 -12.98 -4.11
CA GLN A 83 -11.65 -12.12 -5.18
C GLN A 83 -11.75 -10.67 -4.74
N HIS A 84 -12.28 -10.42 -3.53
CA HIS A 84 -12.39 -9.07 -2.98
C HIS A 84 -11.02 -8.40 -2.82
N LEU A 85 -10.03 -9.12 -2.26
CA LEU A 85 -8.67 -8.61 -2.11
C LEU A 85 -8.02 -8.31 -3.47
N ALA A 86 -8.22 -9.17 -4.48
CA ALA A 86 -7.72 -8.90 -5.83
C ALA A 86 -8.29 -7.61 -6.41
N GLU A 87 -9.60 -7.39 -6.25
CA GLU A 87 -10.25 -6.19 -6.75
C GLU A 87 -9.78 -4.92 -6.01
N ALA A 88 -9.64 -5.01 -4.68
CA ALA A 88 -9.11 -3.93 -3.86
C ALA A 88 -7.68 -3.54 -4.26
N LEU A 89 -6.82 -4.53 -4.56
CA LEU A 89 -5.45 -4.30 -5.02
C LEU A 89 -5.39 -3.66 -6.41
N ARG A 90 -6.31 -4.03 -7.32
CA ARG A 90 -6.45 -3.33 -8.61
C ARG A 90 -6.89 -1.88 -8.40
N ALA A 91 -7.86 -1.65 -7.52
CA ALA A 91 -8.36 -0.32 -7.21
C ALA A 91 -7.26 0.58 -6.63
N LEU A 92 -6.49 0.09 -5.65
CA LEU A 92 -5.36 0.83 -5.08
C LEU A 92 -4.29 1.16 -6.13
N LEU A 93 -3.98 0.23 -7.03
CA LEU A 93 -3.01 0.48 -8.09
C LEU A 93 -3.53 1.52 -9.10
N LEU A 94 -4.77 1.38 -9.56
CA LEU A 94 -5.37 2.27 -10.56
C LEU A 94 -5.57 3.69 -10.04
N THR A 95 -5.91 3.83 -8.76
CA THR A 95 -6.00 5.12 -8.06
C THR A 95 -4.65 5.64 -7.57
N ARG A 96 -3.56 4.89 -7.84
CA ARG A 96 -2.19 5.23 -7.42
C ARG A 96 -2.04 5.40 -5.90
N ARG A 97 -2.93 4.77 -5.13
CA ARG A 97 -2.98 4.82 -3.66
C ARG A 97 -2.03 3.83 -2.99
N GLY A 98 -1.72 2.71 -3.63
CA GLY A 98 -0.72 1.78 -3.09
C GLY A 98 -0.40 0.59 -3.98
N CYS A 99 0.78 0.03 -3.77
CA CYS A 99 1.26 -1.18 -4.44
C CYS A 99 2.35 -1.87 -3.61
N PRO A 100 2.69 -3.14 -3.91
CA PRO A 100 3.82 -3.79 -3.26
C PRO A 100 5.17 -3.26 -3.80
N GLY A 101 6.26 -3.51 -3.07
CA GLY A 101 7.62 -3.11 -3.45
C GLY A 101 8.22 -3.93 -4.61
N ALA A 102 9.34 -3.45 -5.17
CA ALA A 102 9.96 -4.04 -6.36
C ALA A 102 10.26 -5.55 -6.25
N GLU A 103 10.62 -6.05 -5.08
CA GLU A 103 10.81 -7.49 -4.84
C GLU A 103 9.57 -8.31 -5.18
N VAL A 104 8.39 -7.79 -4.84
CA VAL A 104 7.13 -8.44 -5.16
C VAL A 104 6.86 -8.35 -6.65
N TRP A 105 7.06 -7.19 -7.28
CA TRP A 105 6.91 -7.03 -8.74
C TRP A 105 7.84 -7.99 -9.52
N ARG A 106 9.07 -8.16 -9.05
CA ARG A 106 10.11 -9.01 -9.65
C ARG A 106 9.95 -10.49 -9.32
N GLY A 107 9.16 -10.83 -8.31
CA GLY A 107 9.02 -12.22 -7.86
C GLY A 107 10.25 -12.74 -7.12
N ASP A 108 10.98 -11.85 -6.46
CA ASP A 108 12.13 -12.23 -5.64
C ASP A 108 11.65 -12.86 -4.33
N ALA A 109 11.66 -14.19 -4.28
CA ALA A 109 11.26 -14.95 -3.11
C ALA A 109 12.24 -14.89 -1.94
N LYS A 110 13.45 -14.33 -2.12
CA LYS A 110 14.46 -14.21 -1.06
C LYS A 110 14.35 -12.89 -0.30
N ALA A 111 13.76 -11.87 -0.93
CA ALA A 111 13.58 -10.56 -0.33
C ALA A 111 12.28 -10.49 0.50
N GLU A 112 12.33 -9.76 1.62
CA GLU A 112 11.15 -9.54 2.46
C GLU A 112 10.17 -8.58 1.75
N PRO A 113 8.91 -8.99 1.52
CA PRO A 113 7.96 -8.17 0.79
C PRO A 113 7.58 -6.93 1.61
N ARG A 114 7.37 -5.81 0.92
CA ARG A 114 6.75 -4.61 1.49
C ARG A 114 5.54 -4.14 0.69
N PHE A 115 4.70 -3.35 1.33
CA PHE A 115 3.57 -2.67 0.71
C PHE A 115 3.66 -1.19 1.02
N VAL A 116 3.51 -0.33 0.01
CA VAL A 116 3.70 1.11 0.14
C VAL A 116 2.44 1.84 -0.27
N LEU A 117 1.99 2.76 0.56
CA LEU A 117 0.89 3.69 0.29
C LEU A 117 1.43 5.05 -0.16
N ASN A 118 0.78 5.67 -1.14
CA ASN A 118 1.17 6.98 -1.67
C ASN A 118 0.31 8.08 -1.04
N LEU A 119 0.85 8.85 -0.09
CA LEU A 119 0.05 9.77 0.72
C LEU A 119 -0.74 10.83 -0.09
N PRO A 120 -0.16 11.50 -1.10
CA PRO A 120 -0.90 12.46 -1.91
C PRO A 120 -2.12 11.88 -2.65
N ALA A 121 -2.15 10.57 -2.93
CA ALA A 121 -3.27 9.93 -3.61
C ALA A 121 -4.53 9.76 -2.73
N PHE A 122 -4.45 10.17 -1.46
CA PHE A 122 -5.56 10.24 -0.52
C PHE A 122 -6.00 11.69 -0.25
N LEU A 123 -5.47 12.68 -0.97
CA LEU A 123 -5.98 14.05 -0.90
C LEU A 123 -7.37 14.13 -1.52
N GLU A 124 -8.27 14.84 -0.84
CA GLU A 124 -9.61 15.13 -1.37
C GLU A 124 -9.58 16.40 -2.24
N PRO A 125 -10.41 16.49 -3.31
CA PRO A 125 -10.41 17.62 -4.24
C PRO A 125 -10.65 18.98 -3.58
N GLU A 126 -11.48 19.01 -2.53
CA GLU A 126 -11.88 20.20 -1.78
C GLU A 126 -10.89 20.57 -0.67
N GLY A 127 -9.78 19.82 -0.57
CA GLY A 127 -8.83 19.88 0.53
C GLY A 127 -9.20 18.92 1.65
N GLY A 128 -8.17 18.42 2.36
CA GLY A 128 -8.33 17.39 3.39
C GLY A 128 -7.69 16.07 2.98
N PHE A 129 -8.07 14.99 3.66
CA PHE A 129 -7.47 13.67 3.50
C PHE A 129 -8.54 12.59 3.65
N ASP A 130 -8.58 11.65 2.72
CA ASP A 130 -9.43 10.46 2.74
C ASP A 130 -8.96 9.48 3.82
N ILE A 131 -9.34 9.77 5.06
CA ILE A 131 -8.95 9.01 6.24
C ILE A 131 -9.48 7.58 6.16
N GLU A 132 -10.74 7.40 5.78
CA GLU A 132 -11.39 6.08 5.73
C GLU A 132 -10.72 5.21 4.65
N GLY A 133 -10.52 5.76 3.46
CA GLY A 133 -9.80 5.09 2.39
C GLY A 133 -8.36 4.76 2.76
N TYR A 134 -7.67 5.63 3.52
CA TYR A 134 -6.31 5.37 4.00
C TYR A 134 -6.23 4.23 5.03
N VAL A 135 -7.17 4.19 5.99
CA VAL A 135 -7.28 3.11 6.98
C VAL A 135 -7.53 1.77 6.28
N GLU A 136 -8.48 1.72 5.34
CA GLU A 136 -8.76 0.49 4.58
C GLU A 136 -7.56 0.08 3.72
N ALA A 137 -6.85 1.02 3.11
CA ALA A 137 -5.63 0.75 2.35
C ALA A 137 -4.52 0.14 3.22
N CYS A 138 -4.38 0.58 4.48
CA CYS A 138 -3.46 -0.01 5.44
C CYS A 138 -3.84 -1.47 5.74
N ALA A 139 -5.12 -1.75 5.99
CA ALA A 139 -5.62 -3.12 6.21
C ALA A 139 -5.42 -4.03 4.99
N ILE A 140 -5.66 -3.52 3.77
CA ILE A 140 -5.36 -4.23 2.51
C ILE A 140 -3.86 -4.56 2.42
N GLY A 141 -3.00 -3.60 2.76
CA GLY A 141 -1.55 -3.79 2.77
C GLY A 141 -1.10 -4.89 3.74
N ILE A 142 -1.65 -4.90 4.97
CA ILE A 142 -1.36 -5.95 5.95
C ILE A 142 -1.83 -7.32 5.48
N ARG A 143 -3.07 -7.45 5.00
CA ARG A 143 -3.60 -8.72 4.45
C ARG A 143 -2.75 -9.23 3.29
N THR A 144 -2.29 -8.33 2.43
CA THR A 144 -1.42 -8.65 1.28
C THR A 144 -0.10 -9.24 1.74
N LEU A 145 0.56 -8.61 2.72
CA LEU A 145 1.84 -9.07 3.25
C LEU A 145 1.70 -10.38 4.02
N ASP A 146 0.65 -10.54 4.81
CA ASP A 146 0.37 -11.80 5.51
C ASP A 146 0.15 -12.96 4.53
N CYS A 147 -0.59 -12.72 3.44
CA CYS A 147 -0.78 -13.70 2.36
C CYS A 147 0.52 -14.05 1.63
N LEU A 148 1.37 -13.06 1.33
CA LEU A 148 2.66 -13.29 0.66
C LEU A 148 3.64 -14.11 1.52
N THR A 149 3.56 -13.97 2.84
CA THR A 149 4.38 -14.73 3.79
C THR A 149 3.73 -16.04 4.25
N GLY A 150 2.49 -16.31 3.83
CA GLY A 150 1.70 -17.47 4.22
C GLY A 150 1.41 -17.51 5.73
N ALA A 151 1.21 -16.35 6.37
CA ALA A 151 1.00 -16.18 7.81
C ALA A 151 2.12 -16.72 8.72
N LYS A 152 3.33 -16.86 8.17
CA LYS A 152 4.52 -17.35 8.88
C LYS A 152 5.40 -16.24 9.41
N ALA A 153 5.39 -15.06 8.79
CA ALA A 153 6.20 -13.95 9.25
C ALA A 153 5.73 -13.45 10.62
N SER A 154 6.67 -13.05 11.47
CA SER A 154 6.39 -12.32 12.71
C SER A 154 6.41 -10.81 12.52
N ARG A 155 7.01 -10.33 11.42
CA ARG A 155 7.15 -8.92 11.07
C ARG A 155 6.66 -8.68 9.65
N LEU A 156 5.87 -7.64 9.44
CA LEU A 156 5.42 -7.16 8.14
C LEU A 156 5.97 -5.75 7.90
N ARG A 157 5.98 -5.34 6.62
CA ARG A 157 6.60 -4.10 6.15
C ARG A 157 5.59 -3.25 5.37
N LEU A 158 4.58 -2.71 6.05
CA LEU A 158 3.74 -1.66 5.51
C LEU A 158 4.48 -0.32 5.64
N GLY A 159 4.43 0.51 4.61
CA GLY A 159 4.98 1.87 4.66
C GLY A 159 4.12 2.84 3.87
N PHE A 160 4.48 4.10 3.95
CA PHE A 160 3.91 5.15 3.12
C PHE A 160 5.03 6.01 2.52
N ALA A 161 4.70 6.71 1.44
CA ALA A 161 5.63 7.55 0.69
C ALA A 161 5.05 8.94 0.45
N ASP A 162 5.93 9.85 0.07
CA ASP A 162 5.64 11.22 -0.35
C ASP A 162 4.89 12.08 0.69
N LEU A 163 5.36 12.04 1.93
CA LEU A 163 4.91 12.96 2.98
C LEU A 163 5.14 14.42 2.60
N ALA A 164 6.24 14.72 1.89
CA ALA A 164 6.53 16.07 1.42
C ALA A 164 5.47 16.57 0.43
N GLY A 165 5.09 15.75 -0.55
CA GLY A 165 4.01 16.06 -1.48
C GLY A 165 2.67 16.25 -0.79
N LEU A 166 2.34 15.41 0.19
CA LEU A 166 1.12 15.55 1.00
C LEU A 166 1.10 16.91 1.71
N LEU A 167 2.17 17.24 2.44
CA LEU A 167 2.26 18.49 3.20
C LEU A 167 2.24 19.72 2.30
N ALA A 168 2.93 19.67 1.16
CA ALA A 168 2.95 20.75 0.18
C ALA A 168 1.56 21.00 -0.40
N ALA A 169 0.83 19.93 -0.77
CA ALA A 169 -0.53 20.05 -1.31
C ALA A 169 -1.54 20.56 -0.27
N LEU A 170 -1.31 20.28 1.02
CA LEU A 170 -2.08 20.86 2.14
C LEU A 170 -1.68 22.31 2.47
N GLY A 171 -0.70 22.89 1.75
CA GLY A 171 -0.21 24.25 2.00
C GLY A 171 0.59 24.40 3.31
N LEU A 172 1.14 23.30 3.84
CA LEU A 172 1.89 23.30 5.09
C LEU A 172 3.40 23.39 4.81
N ALA A 173 4.05 24.42 5.35
CA ALA A 173 5.51 24.48 5.36
C ALA A 173 6.08 23.27 6.12
N TYR A 174 7.07 22.58 5.53
CA TYR A 174 7.55 21.27 5.99
C TYR A 174 8.04 21.27 7.46
N ASP A 175 8.63 22.37 7.90
CA ASP A 175 9.14 22.57 9.27
C ASP A 175 8.13 23.25 10.20
N SER A 176 6.89 23.47 9.77
CA SER A 176 5.85 24.08 10.59
C SER A 176 5.38 23.14 11.70
N PRO A 177 4.86 23.67 12.82
CA PRO A 177 4.18 22.87 13.83
C PRO A 177 3.01 22.04 13.24
N GLY A 178 2.25 22.63 12.31
CA GLY A 178 1.14 21.96 11.64
C GLY A 178 1.59 20.76 10.82
N ALA A 179 2.68 20.89 10.06
CA ALA A 179 3.26 19.76 9.32
C ALA A 179 3.73 18.63 10.24
N ARG A 180 4.37 18.95 11.36
CA ARG A 180 4.76 17.95 12.37
C ARG A 180 3.56 17.24 12.98
N ALA A 181 2.49 17.97 13.30
CA ALA A 181 1.25 17.40 13.82
C ALA A 181 0.61 16.47 12.77
N THR A 182 0.44 16.92 11.52
CA THR A 182 -0.10 16.08 10.44
C THR A 182 0.73 14.81 10.23
N ALA A 183 2.07 14.92 10.17
CA ALA A 183 2.94 13.76 10.04
C ALA A 183 2.82 12.77 11.21
N GLY A 184 2.75 13.30 12.44
CA GLY A 184 2.54 12.48 13.64
C GLY A 184 1.19 11.75 13.62
N ALA A 185 0.13 12.42 13.18
CA ALA A 185 -1.20 11.82 13.07
C ALA A 185 -1.27 10.77 11.96
N ILE A 186 -0.67 11.00 10.79
CA ILE A 186 -0.57 9.98 9.72
C ILE A 186 0.17 8.74 10.23
N ALA A 187 1.28 8.91 10.95
CA ALA A 187 2.01 7.79 11.53
C ALA A 187 1.16 7.01 12.55
N ALA A 188 0.41 7.71 13.40
CA ALA A 188 -0.50 7.11 14.38
C ALA A 188 -1.67 6.35 13.72
N VAL A 189 -2.33 6.94 12.71
CA VAL A 189 -3.39 6.26 11.92
C VAL A 189 -2.84 5.02 11.24
N THR A 190 -1.69 5.12 10.56
CA THR A 190 -1.05 3.98 9.88
C THR A 190 -0.80 2.84 10.85
N ARG A 191 -0.28 3.15 12.04
CA ARG A 191 -0.03 2.17 13.08
C ARG A 191 -1.31 1.54 13.61
N GLY A 192 -2.27 2.36 14.03
CA GLY A 192 -3.54 1.89 14.58
C GLY A 192 -4.26 0.97 13.60
N ALA A 193 -4.38 1.38 12.34
CA ALA A 193 -5.00 0.57 11.29
C ALA A 193 -4.26 -0.75 11.04
N ALA A 194 -2.91 -0.72 10.99
CA ALA A 194 -2.12 -1.93 10.79
C ALA A 194 -2.24 -2.91 11.97
N GLU A 195 -2.22 -2.40 13.20
CA GLU A 195 -2.35 -3.20 14.41
C GLU A 195 -3.76 -3.75 14.59
N ALA A 196 -4.80 -2.97 14.31
CA ALA A 196 -6.18 -3.44 14.29
C ALA A 196 -6.34 -4.62 13.32
N GLU A 197 -5.80 -4.52 12.09
CA GLU A 197 -5.83 -5.64 11.15
C GLU A 197 -5.00 -6.85 11.64
N SER A 198 -3.85 -6.62 12.25
CA SER A 198 -3.06 -7.68 12.91
C SER A 198 -3.84 -8.38 14.04
N GLY A 199 -4.67 -7.62 14.78
CA GLY A 199 -5.59 -8.13 15.80
C GLY A 199 -6.69 -9.00 15.21
N ARG A 200 -7.34 -8.57 14.13
CA ARG A 200 -8.34 -9.39 13.39
C ARG A 200 -7.73 -10.69 12.87
N ILE A 201 -6.50 -10.66 12.39
CA ILE A 201 -5.77 -11.88 11.99
C ILE A 201 -5.50 -12.76 13.23
N ALA A 202 -5.16 -12.16 14.37
CA ALA A 202 -4.93 -12.88 15.63
C ALA A 202 -6.20 -13.56 16.17
N GLU A 203 -7.38 -12.95 16.04
CA GLU A 203 -8.65 -13.58 16.43
C GLU A 203 -8.90 -14.90 15.70
N ARG A 204 -8.50 -14.96 14.43
CA ARG A 204 -8.69 -16.14 13.58
C ARG A 204 -7.56 -17.17 13.67
N LEU A 205 -6.31 -16.71 13.80
CA LEU A 205 -5.12 -17.56 13.72
C LEU A 205 -4.36 -17.72 15.05
N GLY A 206 -4.85 -17.07 16.11
CA GLY A 206 -4.21 -16.97 17.41
C GLY A 206 -3.25 -15.78 17.53
N ALA A 207 -3.32 -15.08 18.66
CA ALA A 207 -2.36 -14.04 19.03
C ALA A 207 -0.98 -14.65 19.31
N ARG A 208 0.07 -13.88 18.97
CA ARG A 208 1.47 -14.21 19.26
C ARG A 208 2.12 -13.18 20.17
N GLU A 209 1.64 -11.95 20.10
CA GLU A 209 2.21 -10.79 20.78
C GLU A 209 1.11 -10.09 21.59
N PRO A 210 1.44 -9.47 22.74
CA PRO A 210 0.52 -8.57 23.41
C PRO A 210 0.33 -7.30 22.58
N VAL A 211 -0.79 -6.62 22.79
CA VAL A 211 -0.96 -5.25 22.30
C VAL A 211 0.03 -4.33 23.01
N ALA A 212 0.80 -3.57 22.24
CA ALA A 212 1.74 -2.61 22.79
C ALA A 212 1.04 -1.27 23.05
N LEU A 213 1.02 -0.82 24.31
CA LEU A 213 0.38 0.43 24.74
C LEU A 213 1.38 1.58 25.02
N LEU A 214 2.68 1.35 24.79
CA LEU A 214 3.76 2.28 25.14
C LEU A 214 4.21 3.12 23.94
N TRP A 215 3.32 3.99 23.45
CA TRP A 215 3.61 4.81 22.27
C TRP A 215 3.30 6.28 22.49
N PRO A 216 3.95 7.20 21.75
CA PRO A 216 3.62 8.62 21.82
C PRO A 216 2.13 8.82 21.56
N ALA A 217 1.49 9.62 22.41
CA ALA A 217 0.13 10.04 22.16
C ALA A 217 0.06 10.73 20.78
N PRO A 218 -1.00 10.48 19.99
CA PRO A 218 -1.22 11.24 18.77
C PRO A 218 -1.36 12.74 19.13
N PRO A 219 -1.06 13.64 18.18
CA PRO A 219 -1.26 15.07 18.41
C PRO A 219 -2.72 15.34 18.78
N ALA A 220 -2.95 16.27 19.71
CA ALA A 220 -4.30 16.62 20.15
C ALA A 220 -5.15 17.22 19.01
N GLU A 221 -4.51 17.97 18.11
CA GLU A 221 -5.14 18.62 16.97
C GLU A 221 -4.19 18.58 15.77
N THR A 222 -4.74 18.64 14.55
CA THR A 222 -3.98 18.86 13.33
C THR A 222 -4.68 19.88 12.44
N PRO A 223 -3.97 20.56 11.53
CA PRO A 223 -4.61 21.43 10.54
C PRO A 223 -5.48 20.67 9.52
N VAL A 224 -5.41 19.32 9.48
CA VAL A 224 -6.25 18.48 8.62
C VAL A 224 -7.49 18.05 9.40
N PRO A 225 -8.71 18.42 8.96
CA PRO A 225 -9.93 18.08 9.67
C PRO A 225 -10.08 16.57 9.91
N GLY A 226 -10.45 16.17 11.14
CA GLY A 226 -10.72 14.78 11.50
C GLY A 226 -9.50 13.88 11.71
N LEU A 227 -8.29 14.31 11.32
CA LEU A 227 -7.11 13.45 11.32
C LEU A 227 -6.60 13.14 12.74
N ALA A 228 -6.72 14.09 13.68
CA ALA A 228 -6.36 13.85 15.08
C ALA A 228 -7.31 12.85 15.76
N GLU A 229 -8.62 13.01 15.52
CA GLU A 229 -9.65 12.10 16.02
C GLU A 229 -9.46 10.70 15.44
N ALA A 230 -9.20 10.59 14.14
CA ALA A 230 -8.94 9.33 13.47
C ALA A 230 -7.67 8.63 13.98
N ALA A 231 -6.61 9.39 14.25
CA ALA A 231 -5.39 8.84 14.83
C ALA A 231 -5.66 8.19 16.19
N ARG A 232 -6.45 8.84 17.05
CA ARG A 232 -6.84 8.28 18.33
C ARG A 232 -7.79 7.08 18.18
N ALA A 233 -8.80 7.18 17.33
CA ALA A 233 -9.75 6.09 17.08
C ALA A 233 -9.05 4.82 16.56
N ALA A 234 -8.10 4.96 15.63
CA ALA A 234 -7.34 3.82 15.11
C ALA A 234 -6.45 3.17 16.18
N LEU A 235 -5.87 3.97 17.09
CA LEU A 235 -5.10 3.45 18.22
C LEU A 235 -5.98 2.78 19.28
N ASP A 236 -7.16 3.33 19.55
CA ASP A 236 -8.13 2.73 20.49
C ASP A 236 -8.67 1.39 19.94
N GLU A 237 -8.93 1.31 18.63
CA GLU A 237 -9.32 0.05 17.98
C GLU A 237 -8.22 -1.01 18.07
N ALA A 238 -6.97 -0.63 17.78
CA ALA A 238 -5.83 -1.51 17.98
C ALA A 238 -5.69 -1.95 19.44
N ALA A 239 -5.94 -1.04 20.39
CA ALA A 239 -5.88 -1.31 21.82
C ALA A 239 -6.94 -2.30 22.31
N ALA A 240 -8.09 -2.35 21.63
CA ALA A 240 -9.19 -3.27 21.93
C ALA A 240 -8.94 -4.70 21.44
N SER A 241 -7.88 -4.94 20.65
CA SER A 241 -7.56 -6.27 20.14
C SER A 241 -7.17 -7.22 21.29
N PRO A 242 -7.54 -8.51 21.26
CA PRO A 242 -7.18 -9.48 22.29
C PRO A 242 -5.67 -9.81 22.32
N GLY A 243 -4.93 -9.36 21.32
CA GLY A 243 -3.51 -9.57 21.08
C GLY A 243 -3.20 -9.34 19.60
N LEU A 244 -1.94 -9.31 19.24
CA LEU A 244 -1.49 -9.09 17.86
C LEU A 244 -0.90 -10.38 17.26
N ARG A 245 -1.03 -10.52 15.94
CA ARG A 245 -0.40 -11.62 15.21
C ARG A 245 1.08 -11.37 14.93
N HIS A 246 1.46 -10.09 14.82
CA HIS A 246 2.78 -9.63 14.37
C HIS A 246 3.42 -8.72 15.41
N SER A 247 4.75 -8.80 15.55
CA SER A 247 5.55 -7.98 16.48
C SER A 247 6.03 -6.66 15.89
N ALA A 248 5.99 -6.52 14.57
CA ALA A 248 6.24 -5.27 13.87
C ALA A 248 5.48 -5.25 12.54
N LEU A 249 4.91 -4.10 12.19
CA LEU A 249 4.03 -3.97 11.03
C LEU A 249 4.46 -2.86 10.05
N ILE A 250 5.22 -1.88 10.53
CA ILE A 250 5.56 -0.67 9.78
C ILE A 250 7.05 -0.63 9.47
N ALA A 251 7.39 -0.33 8.22
CA ALA A 251 8.75 -0.05 7.78
C ALA A 251 8.74 0.98 6.65
N LEU A 252 9.35 2.15 6.89
CA LEU A 252 9.64 3.12 5.83
C LEU A 252 10.85 2.64 5.02
N ALA A 253 10.77 2.80 3.70
CA ALA A 253 11.81 2.38 2.77
C ALA A 253 12.06 3.45 1.71
N PRO A 254 13.26 3.50 1.10
CA PRO A 254 13.51 4.32 -0.07
C PRO A 254 12.58 3.95 -1.24
N PRO A 255 12.37 4.88 -2.19
CA PRO A 255 11.60 4.60 -3.40
C PRO A 255 12.28 3.51 -4.26
N ASP A 256 11.47 2.71 -4.96
CA ASP A 256 11.94 1.63 -5.84
C ASP A 256 12.46 2.12 -7.20
N ALA A 257 12.04 3.33 -7.59
CA ALA A 257 12.43 4.03 -8.80
C ALA A 257 12.50 5.53 -8.49
N ALA A 258 13.50 6.20 -9.07
CA ALA A 258 13.70 7.63 -8.94
C ALA A 258 12.82 8.43 -9.92
#